data_AF-A0A7X8A1U1-F1
#
_entry.id   AF-A0A7X8A1U1-F1
#
_cell.length_a   1.000
_cell.length_b   1.000
_cell.length_c   1.000
_cell.angle_alpha   90.00
_cell.angle_beta   90.00
_cell.angle_gamma   90.00
#
_symmetry.space_group_name_H-M   'P 1'
#
loop_
_entity.id
_entity.type
_entity.pdbx_description
1 polymer ?
#
loop_
_entity_poly.entity_id
_entity_poly.type
_entity_poly.pdbx_seq_one_letter_code
_entity_poly.pdbx_strand_id
1 'polypeptide(L)'
;MRKTALINAAFAIILNCVSFASDKMIYGDDNRIDFYAMNSSKKSLADSVVSFWENASVTYDSASSSYKLKTVNFGDRLNLCPDERFREQPIGAFCSGSLVGEDLIMTAGHCITDENKCADTKIVFGYAVKSPNSQAVTSMPASEVYTCKKIIKRQLGPEPTPDNPEGIGLGPDYALIRLDRKVSGHKPLKINRAGNLTKGTPLFVIGHPVGLPVKLADDSKVRDTEQDGYFIADLDTFGGNSGSPVFNASTNLIEGILVRGDTDFERSPAGCTVSYRTEQDEGRGEDVTKVSLLAELIPGKNKELSNTQDLEMDTSSVQKETYSFIENSRGIDLRAFSFDK
;
A
#
# COMPACT_ATOMS: atom_id res chain seq x y z
N MET A 1 -45.86 -53.11 -17.12
CA MET A 1 -44.52 -52.93 -16.51
C MET A 1 -43.54 -52.72 -17.67
N ARG A 2 -42.74 -51.67 -17.86
CA ARG A 2 -42.31 -50.48 -17.11
C ARG A 2 -42.17 -49.34 -18.14
N LYS A 3 -42.54 -48.10 -17.78
CA LYS A 3 -42.22 -46.88 -18.54
C LYS A 3 -40.81 -46.44 -18.11
N THR A 4 -39.88 -46.28 -19.03
CA THR A 4 -38.55 -45.74 -18.77
C THR A 4 -38.60 -44.23 -18.99
N ALA A 5 -38.54 -43.47 -17.89
CA ALA A 5 -38.40 -42.01 -17.92
C ALA A 5 -36.92 -41.65 -18.06
N LEU A 6 -36.58 -40.88 -19.09
CA LEU A 6 -35.29 -40.21 -19.25
C LEU A 6 -35.28 -38.99 -18.33
N ILE A 7 -34.45 -39.03 -17.28
CA ILE A 7 -34.16 -37.89 -16.42
C ILE A 7 -32.97 -37.17 -17.05
N ASN A 8 -33.22 -36.01 -17.67
CA ASN A 8 -32.16 -35.06 -18.01
C ASN A 8 -31.70 -34.37 -16.73
N ALA A 9 -30.55 -34.77 -16.21
CA ALA A 9 -29.87 -34.04 -15.14
C ALA A 9 -29.27 -32.76 -15.72
N ALA A 10 -29.86 -31.61 -15.39
CA ALA A 10 -29.26 -30.31 -15.64
C ALA A 10 -28.04 -30.15 -14.74
N PHE A 11 -26.85 -30.10 -15.35
CA PHE A 11 -25.61 -29.74 -14.66
C PHE A 11 -25.71 -28.26 -14.27
N ALA A 12 -25.90 -27.99 -12.98
CA ALA A 12 -25.74 -26.66 -12.43
C ALA A 12 -24.24 -26.33 -12.42
N ILE A 13 -23.81 -25.50 -13.37
CA ILE A 13 -22.48 -24.89 -13.35
C ILE A 13 -22.49 -23.90 -12.19
N ILE A 14 -21.90 -24.30 -11.06
CA ILE A 14 -21.62 -23.40 -9.95
C ILE A 14 -20.48 -22.50 -10.43
N LEU A 15 -20.84 -21.33 -10.93
CA LEU A 15 -19.89 -20.27 -11.26
C LEU A 15 -19.31 -19.77 -9.93
N ASN A 16 -18.12 -20.24 -9.58
CA ASN A 16 -17.34 -19.67 -8.48
C ASN A 16 -17.02 -18.23 -8.88
N CYS A 17 -17.77 -17.29 -8.32
CA CYS A 17 -17.47 -15.88 -8.43
C CYS A 17 -16.24 -15.63 -7.53
N VAL A 18 -15.04 -15.73 -8.10
CA VAL A 18 -13.81 -15.30 -7.44
C VAL A 18 -13.82 -13.77 -7.52
N SER A 19 -14.05 -13.12 -6.39
CA SER A 19 -13.91 -11.68 -6.26
C SER A 19 -12.43 -11.32 -6.40
N PHE A 20 -12.09 -10.52 -7.41
CA PHE A 20 -10.77 -9.89 -7.57
C PHE A 20 -10.84 -8.43 -7.14
N ALA A 21 -9.90 -8.01 -6.26
CA ALA A 21 -9.18 -6.73 -6.26
C ALA A 21 -8.63 -6.36 -4.86
N SER A 22 -7.36 -6.67 -4.61
CA SER A 22 -6.25 -5.75 -4.26
C SER A 22 -5.23 -6.53 -3.43
N ASP A 23 -4.22 -7.08 -4.10
CA ASP A 23 -3.46 -8.19 -3.55
C ASP A 23 -1.98 -8.11 -4.01
N LYS A 24 -1.03 -8.55 -3.17
CA LYS A 24 0.44 -8.68 -3.31
C LYS A 24 0.97 -9.88 -2.50
N MET A 25 2.00 -10.59 -2.95
CA MET A 25 2.42 -11.91 -2.39
C MET A 25 3.85 -11.98 -1.84
N ILE A 26 4.27 -13.18 -1.39
CA ILE A 26 5.67 -13.51 -1.09
C ILE A 26 6.32 -14.19 -2.32
N TYR A 27 7.49 -13.70 -2.72
CA TYR A 27 8.34 -14.27 -3.75
C TYR A 27 9.52 -14.96 -3.07
N GLY A 28 9.60 -16.29 -3.17
CA GLY A 28 10.61 -17.09 -2.48
C GLY A 28 10.36 -17.18 -0.97
N ASP A 29 11.39 -16.86 -0.18
CA ASP A 29 11.34 -16.91 1.28
C ASP A 29 10.79 -15.60 1.86
N ASP A 30 9.83 -15.70 2.79
CA ASP A 30 9.29 -14.52 3.47
C ASP A 30 10.36 -13.85 4.35
N ASN A 31 10.99 -12.81 3.82
CA ASN A 31 12.13 -12.14 4.46
C ASN A 31 11.75 -10.91 5.29
N ARG A 32 10.45 -10.63 5.42
CA ARG A 32 9.96 -9.45 6.13
C ARG A 32 10.48 -9.41 7.57
N ILE A 33 10.90 -8.24 8.06
CA ILE A 33 11.34 -8.06 9.45
C ILE A 33 10.70 -6.85 10.12
N ASP A 34 10.52 -6.94 11.44
CA ASP A 34 10.06 -5.83 12.28
C ASP A 34 11.11 -4.73 12.42
N PHE A 35 10.64 -3.51 12.74
CA PHE A 35 11.49 -2.34 13.00
C PHE A 35 12.63 -2.61 13.97
N TYR A 36 12.39 -3.32 15.08
CA TYR A 36 13.44 -3.59 16.07
C TYR A 36 14.62 -4.39 15.49
N ALA A 37 14.37 -5.27 14.51
CA ALA A 37 15.36 -6.13 13.88
C ALA A 37 16.13 -5.44 12.76
N MET A 38 15.65 -4.30 12.26
CA MET A 38 16.34 -3.51 11.24
C MET A 38 17.69 -2.96 11.74
N ASN A 39 18.67 -2.84 10.85
CA ASN A 39 19.90 -2.10 11.13
C ASN A 39 19.63 -0.58 11.25
N SER A 40 20.58 0.17 11.79
CA SER A 40 20.43 1.61 12.05
C SER A 40 20.12 2.44 10.80
N SER A 41 20.73 2.09 9.65
CA SER A 41 20.48 2.78 8.38
C SER A 41 19.03 2.58 7.93
N LYS A 42 18.51 1.35 8.00
CA LYS A 42 17.11 1.04 7.61
C LYS A 42 16.10 1.62 8.60
N LYS A 43 16.39 1.61 9.91
CA LYS A 43 15.58 2.30 10.93
C LYS A 43 15.44 3.79 10.61
N SER A 44 16.52 4.45 10.21
CA SER A 44 16.48 5.88 9.84
C SER A 44 15.64 6.15 8.59
N LEU A 45 15.46 5.19 7.69
CA LEU A 45 14.55 5.33 6.55
C LEU A 45 13.11 5.06 6.97
N ALA A 46 12.88 4.00 7.74
CA ALA A 46 11.57 3.59 8.25
C ALA A 46 10.92 4.65 9.14
N ASP A 47 11.71 5.45 9.85
CA ASP A 47 11.24 6.58 10.67
C ASP A 47 10.38 7.56 9.85
N SER A 48 10.66 7.72 8.56
CA SER A 48 9.94 8.62 7.65
C SER A 48 8.96 7.92 6.71
N VAL A 49 8.64 6.65 7.00
CA VAL A 49 7.56 5.89 6.38
C VAL A 49 6.34 5.95 7.30
N VAL A 50 5.19 6.24 6.72
CA VAL A 50 3.95 6.51 7.45
C VAL A 50 2.88 5.49 7.13
N SER A 51 2.02 5.26 8.13
CA SER A 51 0.80 4.47 7.99
C SER A 51 -0.41 5.37 7.80
N PHE A 52 -1.33 4.96 6.93
CA PHE A 52 -2.56 5.70 6.64
C PHE A 52 -3.74 5.03 7.33
N TRP A 53 -4.54 5.84 8.02
CA TRP A 53 -5.66 5.37 8.84
C TRP A 53 -6.91 6.15 8.53
N GLU A 54 -8.06 5.48 8.54
CA GLU A 54 -9.34 6.18 8.54
C GLU A 54 -9.45 7.02 9.82
N ASN A 55 -9.97 8.24 9.71
CA ASN A 55 -10.15 9.13 10.84
C ASN A 55 -10.98 8.48 11.97
N ALA A 56 -11.97 7.67 11.61
CA ALA A 56 -12.78 6.89 12.56
C ALA A 56 -11.98 5.84 13.36
N SER A 57 -10.79 5.45 12.90
CA SER A 57 -9.90 4.50 13.57
C SER A 57 -8.83 5.18 14.44
N VAL A 58 -8.86 6.51 14.57
CA VAL A 58 -7.85 7.28 15.31
C VAL A 58 -8.54 8.21 16.31
N THR A 59 -8.52 7.84 17.59
CA THR A 59 -9.23 8.58 18.65
C THR A 59 -8.27 9.42 19.48
N TYR A 60 -8.56 10.71 19.65
CA TYR A 60 -7.78 11.58 20.53
C TYR A 60 -8.11 11.35 22.00
N ASP A 61 -7.09 11.18 22.83
CA ASP A 61 -7.18 11.12 24.29
C ASP A 61 -6.60 12.43 24.87
N SER A 62 -7.48 13.29 25.38
CA SER A 62 -7.11 14.60 25.91
C SER A 62 -6.34 14.52 27.22
N ALA A 63 -6.47 13.43 27.98
CA ALA A 63 -5.77 13.28 29.26
C ALA A 63 -4.28 13.02 29.06
N SER A 64 -3.92 12.23 28.04
CA SER A 64 -2.52 11.90 27.70
C SER A 64 -1.96 12.71 26.53
N SER A 65 -2.75 13.61 25.92
CA SER A 65 -2.38 14.37 24.72
C SER A 65 -1.85 13.48 23.58
N SER A 66 -2.51 12.33 23.39
CA SER A 66 -2.11 11.29 22.45
C SER A 66 -3.30 10.75 21.67
N TYR A 67 -3.07 10.23 20.48
CA TYR A 67 -4.05 9.44 19.76
C TYR A 67 -3.91 7.95 20.08
N LYS A 68 -5.03 7.24 20.09
CA LYS A 68 -5.07 5.77 20.12
C LYS A 68 -5.52 5.25 18.77
N LEU A 69 -4.76 4.30 18.24
CA LEU A 69 -5.06 3.60 16.99
C LEU A 69 -5.97 2.41 17.30
N LYS A 70 -7.12 2.33 16.62
CA LYS A 70 -8.02 1.19 16.72
C LYS A 70 -7.50 0.07 15.83
N THR A 71 -7.10 -1.04 16.46
CA THR A 71 -6.54 -2.21 15.77
C THR A 71 -7.30 -3.48 16.10
N VAL A 72 -7.11 -4.51 15.27
CA VAL A 72 -7.56 -5.89 15.51
C VAL A 72 -6.37 -6.84 15.33
N ASN A 73 -6.42 -8.04 15.93
CA ASN A 73 -5.39 -9.06 15.72
C ASN A 73 -5.44 -9.55 14.26
N PHE A 74 -4.28 -9.66 13.61
CA PHE A 74 -4.14 -10.07 12.21
C PHE A 74 -4.65 -11.50 11.97
N GLY A 75 -4.19 -12.43 12.80
CA GLY A 75 -4.56 -13.84 12.77
C GLY A 75 -6.05 -14.07 12.88
N ASP A 76 -6.68 -13.40 13.84
CA ASP A 76 -8.12 -13.54 14.06
C ASP A 76 -8.92 -12.89 12.92
N ARG A 77 -8.44 -11.76 12.38
CA ARG A 77 -9.14 -11.04 11.32
C ARG A 77 -9.21 -11.83 10.02
N LEU A 78 -8.13 -12.52 9.65
CA LEU A 78 -8.07 -13.31 8.40
C LEU A 78 -8.22 -14.82 8.62
N ASN A 79 -8.45 -15.28 9.85
CA ASN A 79 -8.42 -16.70 10.22
C ASN A 79 -7.12 -17.38 9.74
N LEU A 80 -5.98 -16.78 10.07
CA LEU A 80 -4.67 -17.28 9.65
C LEU A 80 -4.32 -18.59 10.33
N CYS A 81 -3.60 -19.44 9.60
CA CYS A 81 -3.02 -20.64 10.17
C CYS A 81 -2.06 -20.30 11.31
N PRO A 82 -1.92 -21.18 12.33
CA PRO A 82 -1.15 -20.89 13.54
C PRO A 82 0.31 -20.44 13.29
N ASP A 83 0.92 -20.96 12.23
CA ASP A 83 2.34 -20.72 11.90
C ASP A 83 2.56 -19.50 10.98
N GLU A 84 1.50 -18.79 10.59
CA GLU A 84 1.65 -17.60 9.75
C GLU A 84 2.45 -16.50 10.48
N ARG A 85 3.39 -15.89 9.77
CA ARG A 85 4.24 -14.84 10.33
C ARG A 85 3.38 -13.64 10.71
N PHE A 86 3.77 -12.99 11.81
CA PHE A 86 3.10 -11.81 12.35
C PHE A 86 1.63 -12.02 12.77
N ARG A 87 1.13 -13.26 12.80
CA ARG A 87 -0.25 -13.60 13.19
C ARG A 87 -0.75 -12.84 14.42
N GLU A 88 0.09 -12.75 15.44
CA GLU A 88 -0.27 -12.14 16.73
C GLU A 88 -0.19 -10.61 16.76
N GLN A 89 0.25 -9.97 15.68
CA GLN A 89 0.40 -8.52 15.62
C GLN A 89 -0.92 -7.82 15.27
N PRO A 90 -1.09 -6.56 15.71
CA PRO A 90 -2.25 -5.77 15.36
C PRO A 90 -2.21 -5.30 13.90
N ILE A 91 -3.37 -5.18 13.27
CA ILE A 91 -3.55 -4.50 11.98
C ILE A 91 -4.60 -3.39 12.11
N GLY A 92 -4.48 -2.37 11.25
CA GLY A 92 -5.50 -1.32 11.17
C GLY A 92 -5.23 -0.18 10.17
N ALA A 93 -4.00 -0.02 9.69
CA ALA A 93 -3.71 0.90 8.59
C ALA A 93 -4.25 0.35 7.27
N PHE A 94 -4.69 1.21 6.35
CA PHE A 94 -5.21 0.80 5.03
C PHE A 94 -4.20 0.99 3.90
N CYS A 95 -3.21 1.86 4.09
CA CYS A 95 -2.16 2.17 3.12
C CYS A 95 -0.89 2.64 3.83
N SER A 96 0.15 2.87 3.03
CA SER A 96 1.44 3.42 3.43
C SER A 96 1.76 4.73 2.69
N GLY A 97 2.79 5.43 3.13
CA GLY A 97 3.33 6.60 2.45
C GLY A 97 4.74 6.95 2.91
N SER A 98 5.33 7.98 2.31
CA SER A 98 6.69 8.44 2.64
C SER A 98 6.80 9.95 2.70
N LEU A 99 7.47 10.47 3.73
CA LEU A 99 7.80 11.89 3.82
C LEU A 99 8.89 12.24 2.81
N VAL A 100 8.61 13.13 1.87
CA VAL A 100 9.54 13.53 0.78
C VAL A 100 9.81 15.04 0.74
N GLY A 101 9.14 15.81 1.59
CA GLY A 101 9.40 17.23 1.85
C GLY A 101 9.05 17.58 3.29
N GLU A 102 9.13 18.85 3.69
CA GLU A 102 8.84 19.24 5.09
C GLU A 102 7.39 18.97 5.51
N ASP A 103 6.46 18.98 4.56
CA ASP A 103 5.03 18.72 4.78
C ASP A 103 4.42 17.89 3.64
N LEU A 104 5.26 17.18 2.87
CA LEU A 104 4.82 16.43 1.68
C LEU A 104 4.94 14.93 1.90
N ILE A 105 3.83 14.22 1.70
CA ILE A 105 3.78 12.76 1.69
C ILE A 105 3.54 12.27 0.27
N MET A 106 4.36 11.32 -0.16
CA MET A 106 4.18 10.54 -1.39
C MET A 106 3.53 9.19 -1.06
N THR A 107 2.54 8.79 -1.85
CA THR A 107 1.77 7.54 -1.69
C THR A 107 1.16 7.10 -3.04
N ALA A 108 0.40 6.01 -3.06
CA ALA A 108 -0.34 5.56 -4.23
C ALA A 108 -1.61 6.41 -4.44
N GLY A 109 -2.02 6.61 -5.69
CA GLY A 109 -3.20 7.41 -6.02
C GLY A 109 -4.51 6.73 -5.59
N HIS A 110 -4.58 5.40 -5.61
CA HIS A 110 -5.75 4.68 -5.09
C HIS A 110 -5.90 4.77 -3.56
N CYS A 111 -4.83 5.10 -2.82
CA CYS A 111 -4.92 5.30 -1.37
C CYS A 111 -5.64 6.61 -1.01
N ILE A 112 -5.53 7.64 -1.85
CA ILE A 112 -6.15 8.96 -1.66
C ILE A 112 -6.87 9.35 -2.95
N THR A 113 -8.10 8.86 -3.14
CA THR A 113 -8.83 8.97 -4.42
C THR A 113 -9.25 10.39 -4.77
N ASP A 114 -9.57 11.20 -3.75
CA ASP A 114 -10.12 12.54 -3.86
C ASP A 114 -9.93 13.33 -2.55
N GLU A 115 -10.35 14.60 -2.55
CA GLU A 115 -10.22 15.51 -1.40
C GLU A 115 -11.02 15.07 -0.17
N ASN A 116 -12.12 14.31 -0.33
CA ASN A 116 -12.86 13.77 0.81
C ASN A 116 -12.05 12.65 1.47
N LYS A 117 -11.48 11.75 0.68
CA LYS A 117 -10.59 10.69 1.20
C LYS A 117 -9.33 11.29 1.83
N CYS A 118 -8.77 12.35 1.26
CA CYS A 118 -7.70 13.14 1.88
C CYS A 118 -8.15 13.64 3.27
N ALA A 119 -9.24 14.40 3.34
CA ALA A 119 -9.73 14.95 4.60
C ALA A 119 -10.04 13.88 5.68
N ASP A 120 -10.49 12.70 5.28
CA ASP A 120 -10.79 11.58 6.18
C ASP A 120 -9.57 10.72 6.55
N THR A 121 -8.38 10.99 6.00
CA THR A 121 -7.18 10.20 6.27
C THR A 121 -6.30 10.83 7.36
N LYS A 122 -5.90 10.00 8.33
CA LYS A 122 -4.82 10.30 9.29
C LYS A 122 -3.52 9.66 8.83
N ILE A 123 -2.46 10.46 8.87
CA ILE A 123 -1.10 10.05 8.53
C ILE A 123 -0.32 9.91 9.83
N VAL A 124 0.15 8.70 10.11
CA VAL A 124 0.73 8.34 11.42
C VAL A 124 2.15 7.83 11.24
N PHE A 125 3.08 8.52 11.89
CA PHE A 125 4.49 8.12 11.99
C PHE A 125 4.70 7.13 13.15
N GLY A 126 5.69 6.25 13.07
CA GLY A 126 6.16 5.48 14.22
C GLY A 126 5.31 4.27 14.67
N TYR A 127 4.29 3.87 13.90
CA TYR A 127 3.54 2.63 14.13
C TYR A 127 4.42 1.39 13.88
N ALA A 128 5.00 0.84 14.95
CA ALA A 128 6.06 -0.16 14.87
C ALA A 128 6.10 -1.10 16.08
N VAL A 129 6.70 -2.29 15.92
CA VAL A 129 7.19 -3.12 17.02
C VAL A 129 8.63 -2.71 17.31
N LYS A 130 8.88 -2.08 18.47
CA LYS A 130 10.16 -1.42 18.78
C LYS A 130 11.18 -2.28 19.52
N SER A 131 10.75 -3.43 20.08
CA SER A 131 11.62 -4.38 20.77
C SER A 131 11.21 -5.83 20.50
N PRO A 132 12.12 -6.81 20.64
CA PRO A 132 11.76 -8.22 20.58
C PRO A 132 10.67 -8.55 21.62
N ASN A 133 9.68 -9.35 21.21
CA ASN A 133 8.57 -9.81 22.06
C ASN A 133 7.70 -8.69 22.67
N SER A 134 7.74 -7.46 22.13
CA SER A 134 6.86 -6.37 22.56
C SER A 134 5.63 -6.26 21.67
N GLN A 135 4.55 -5.68 22.21
CA GLN A 135 3.42 -5.25 21.38
C GLN A 135 3.82 -4.07 20.49
N ALA A 136 3.05 -3.85 19.42
CA ALA A 136 3.19 -2.66 18.60
C ALA A 136 2.78 -1.40 19.36
N VAL A 137 3.41 -0.28 19.03
CA VAL A 137 3.02 1.03 19.57
C VAL A 137 1.70 1.46 18.94
N THR A 138 0.61 1.47 19.69
CA THR A 138 -0.74 1.91 19.22
C THR A 138 -1.23 3.18 19.91
N SER A 139 -0.45 3.76 20.82
CA SER A 139 -0.67 5.09 21.38
C SER A 139 0.39 6.03 20.85
N MET A 140 -0.05 7.05 20.12
CA MET A 140 0.79 7.95 19.34
C MET A 140 0.74 9.35 19.94
N PRO A 141 1.88 10.00 20.22
CA PRO A 141 1.88 11.42 20.57
C PRO A 141 1.15 12.23 19.51
N ALA A 142 0.44 13.30 19.89
CA ALA A 142 -0.25 14.15 18.92
C ALA A 142 0.69 14.75 17.86
N SER A 143 1.99 14.91 18.17
CA SER A 143 3.02 15.33 17.24
C SER A 143 3.26 14.34 16.09
N GLU A 144 2.95 13.05 16.27
CA GLU A 144 3.17 11.98 15.28
C GLU A 144 1.95 11.71 14.39
N VAL A 145 0.83 12.43 14.60
CA VAL A 145 -0.43 12.25 13.88
C VAL A 145 -0.81 13.52 13.13
N TYR A 146 -0.88 13.39 11.81
CA TYR A 146 -1.14 14.47 10.87
C TYR A 146 -2.45 14.21 10.10
N THR A 147 -2.97 15.24 9.46
CA THR A 147 -4.12 15.13 8.54
C THR A 147 -3.70 15.59 7.15
N CYS A 148 -4.25 14.98 6.10
CA CYS A 148 -4.05 15.46 4.75
C CYS A 148 -4.80 16.80 4.56
N LYS A 149 -4.06 17.84 4.18
CA LYS A 149 -4.59 19.20 3.97
C LYS A 149 -5.15 19.39 2.57
N LYS A 150 -4.43 18.86 1.56
CA LYS A 150 -4.85 18.86 0.16
C LYS A 150 -4.02 17.89 -0.66
N ILE A 151 -4.56 17.50 -1.81
CA ILE A 151 -3.82 16.79 -2.85
C ILE A 151 -3.04 17.82 -3.69
N ILE A 152 -1.73 17.61 -3.86
CA ILE A 152 -0.88 18.45 -4.73
C ILE A 152 -0.93 17.93 -6.17
N LYS A 153 -0.83 16.62 -6.33
CA LYS A 153 -0.93 15.94 -7.62
C LYS A 153 -1.42 14.53 -7.38
N ARG A 154 -2.26 14.03 -8.28
CA ARG A 154 -2.71 12.64 -8.30
C ARG A 154 -2.78 12.11 -9.72
N GLN A 155 -2.49 10.82 -9.85
CA GLN A 155 -2.77 10.00 -11.01
C GLN A 155 -3.26 8.64 -10.51
N LEU A 156 -4.25 8.04 -11.19
CA LEU A 156 -4.71 6.68 -10.90
C LEU A 156 -4.78 5.95 -12.22
N GLY A 157 -3.86 5.01 -12.44
CA GLY A 157 -3.98 4.06 -13.53
C GLY A 157 -4.98 2.96 -13.19
N PRO A 158 -5.57 2.28 -14.19
CA PRO A 158 -6.41 1.11 -13.97
C PRO A 158 -5.70 -0.03 -13.21
N GLU A 159 -6.48 -0.98 -12.73
CA GLU A 159 -6.01 -2.24 -12.15
C GLU A 159 -6.02 -3.36 -13.20
N PRO A 160 -5.24 -4.45 -13.00
CA PRO A 160 -5.41 -5.67 -13.79
C PRO A 160 -6.86 -6.15 -13.74
N THR A 161 -7.34 -6.70 -14.86
CA THR A 161 -8.71 -7.23 -14.98
C THR A 161 -8.67 -8.67 -15.49
N PRO A 162 -9.77 -9.43 -15.42
CA PRO A 162 -9.81 -10.77 -16.03
C PRO A 162 -9.46 -10.78 -17.53
N ASP A 163 -9.74 -9.68 -18.25
CA ASP A 163 -9.43 -9.53 -19.67
C ASP A 163 -8.02 -8.94 -19.92
N ASN A 164 -7.33 -8.46 -18.87
CA ASN A 164 -5.94 -8.01 -18.89
C ASN A 164 -5.23 -8.45 -17.59
N PRO A 165 -5.05 -9.77 -17.37
CA PRO A 165 -4.52 -10.28 -16.10
C PRO A 165 -3.04 -9.96 -15.90
N GLU A 166 -2.29 -9.76 -16.99
CA GLU A 166 -0.89 -9.36 -16.96
C GLU A 166 -0.70 -7.88 -16.62
N GLY A 167 -1.76 -7.06 -16.68
CA GLY A 167 -1.68 -5.63 -16.37
C GLY A 167 -0.84 -4.83 -17.37
N ILE A 168 -0.87 -5.19 -18.66
CA ILE A 168 -0.11 -4.44 -19.67
C ILE A 168 -0.75 -3.05 -19.82
N GLY A 169 0.08 -2.00 -19.81
CA GLY A 169 -0.35 -0.63 -20.10
C GLY A 169 -1.18 0.06 -19.02
N LEU A 170 -1.12 -0.39 -17.76
CA LEU A 170 -1.90 0.23 -16.66
C LEU A 170 -1.48 1.66 -16.31
N GLY A 171 -0.29 2.08 -16.72
CA GLY A 171 0.24 3.40 -16.40
C GLY A 171 0.47 3.64 -14.90
N PRO A 172 0.87 4.87 -14.55
CA PRO A 172 1.27 5.21 -13.20
C PRO A 172 0.08 5.39 -12.25
N ASP A 173 0.31 5.11 -10.97
CA ASP A 173 -0.60 5.37 -9.86
C ASP A 173 0.16 6.05 -8.72
N TYR A 174 -0.22 7.28 -8.37
CA TYR A 174 0.47 8.05 -7.33
C TYR A 174 -0.38 9.19 -6.79
N ALA A 175 -0.08 9.60 -5.57
CA ALA A 175 -0.47 10.88 -5.01
C ALA A 175 0.73 11.54 -4.33
N LEU A 176 0.83 12.86 -4.49
CA LEU A 176 1.62 13.73 -3.64
C LEU A 176 0.63 14.60 -2.86
N ILE A 177 0.64 14.49 -1.55
CA ILE A 177 -0.28 15.21 -0.66
C ILE A 177 0.51 16.15 0.25
N ARG A 178 -0.15 17.24 0.67
CA ARG A 178 0.38 18.16 1.68
C ARG A 178 -0.29 17.91 3.02
N LEU A 179 0.49 17.89 4.09
CA LEU A 179 0.02 17.76 5.47
C LEU A 179 -0.53 19.10 6.01
N ASP A 180 -1.28 19.02 7.11
CA ASP A 180 -1.84 20.17 7.83
C ASP A 180 -0.77 21.10 8.42
N ARG A 181 0.44 20.56 8.66
CA ARG A 181 1.59 21.28 9.20
C ARG A 181 2.91 20.59 8.82
N LYS A 182 4.02 21.32 8.97
CA LYS A 182 5.36 20.76 8.79
C LYS A 182 5.64 19.65 9.79
N VAL A 183 6.39 18.64 9.34
CA VAL A 183 6.83 17.51 10.16
C VAL A 183 8.09 17.89 10.94
N SER A 184 8.09 17.58 12.23
CA SER A 184 9.22 17.76 13.13
C SER A 184 9.72 16.39 13.59
N GLY A 185 11.04 16.23 13.77
CA GLY A 185 11.63 14.98 14.28
C GLY A 185 11.93 13.93 13.22
N HIS A 186 11.36 14.05 12.02
CA HIS A 186 11.55 13.15 10.88
C HIS A 186 12.33 13.82 9.75
N LYS A 187 13.07 13.04 8.95
CA LYS A 187 13.87 13.56 7.82
C LYS A 187 13.25 13.16 6.50
N PRO A 188 12.90 14.11 5.61
CA PRO A 188 12.42 13.78 4.28
C PRO A 188 13.35 12.81 3.54
N LEU A 189 12.76 11.75 3.01
CA LEU A 189 13.42 10.71 2.25
C LEU A 189 13.83 11.25 0.88
N LYS A 190 14.97 10.78 0.40
CA LYS A 190 15.53 11.21 -0.89
C LYS A 190 15.06 10.29 -1.99
N ILE A 191 14.74 10.88 -3.13
CA ILE A 191 14.34 10.17 -4.35
C ILE A 191 15.51 10.06 -5.32
N ASN A 192 15.51 9.02 -6.15
CA ASN A 192 16.39 8.94 -7.31
C ASN A 192 15.84 9.83 -8.43
N ARG A 193 16.61 10.85 -8.80
CA ARG A 193 16.24 11.82 -9.86
C ARG A 193 16.87 11.49 -11.21
N ALA A 194 17.81 10.55 -11.25
CA ALA A 194 18.55 10.24 -12.47
C ALA A 194 17.73 9.44 -13.48
N GLY A 195 16.69 8.72 -13.03
CA GLY A 195 15.80 7.96 -13.91
C GLY A 195 16.50 6.82 -14.66
N ASN A 196 17.58 6.29 -14.10
CA ASN A 196 18.47 5.29 -14.72
C ASN A 196 18.30 3.89 -14.13
N LEU A 197 17.11 3.57 -13.62
CA LEU A 197 16.80 2.25 -13.08
C LEU A 197 16.91 1.18 -14.18
N THR A 198 17.53 0.05 -13.86
CA THR A 198 17.72 -1.06 -14.82
C THR A 198 17.28 -2.38 -14.22
N LYS A 199 16.90 -3.35 -15.07
CA LYS A 199 16.63 -4.73 -14.68
C LYS A 199 17.78 -5.30 -13.85
N GLY A 200 17.45 -6.00 -12.78
CA GLY A 200 18.39 -6.57 -11.81
C GLY A 200 18.91 -5.59 -10.76
N THR A 201 18.50 -4.30 -10.79
CA THR A 201 18.85 -3.38 -9.70
C THR A 201 18.27 -3.92 -8.39
N PRO A 202 19.08 -4.08 -7.32
CA PRO A 202 18.60 -4.60 -6.05
C PRO A 202 17.75 -3.57 -5.31
N LEU A 203 16.64 -4.03 -4.72
CA LEU A 203 15.61 -3.23 -4.10
C LEU A 203 15.30 -3.72 -2.68
N PHE A 204 14.64 -2.85 -1.92
CA PHE A 204 13.94 -3.20 -0.70
C PHE A 204 12.75 -2.25 -0.51
N VAL A 205 11.73 -2.69 0.22
CA VAL A 205 10.53 -1.91 0.52
C VAL A 205 10.38 -1.76 2.03
N ILE A 206 9.88 -0.60 2.46
CA ILE A 206 9.50 -0.36 3.84
C ILE A 206 8.07 0.15 3.85
N GLY A 207 7.19 -0.54 4.57
CA GLY A 207 5.76 -0.31 4.47
C GLY A 207 4.94 -0.97 5.57
N HIS A 208 3.61 -0.88 5.44
CA HIS A 208 2.62 -1.43 6.35
C HIS A 208 1.80 -2.55 5.67
N PRO A 209 2.39 -3.73 5.39
CA PRO A 209 1.68 -4.87 4.81
C PRO A 209 0.42 -5.17 5.62
N VAL A 210 -0.71 -5.33 4.96
CA VAL A 210 -2.04 -5.63 5.53
C VAL A 210 -2.44 -4.74 6.73
N GLY A 211 -1.83 -3.56 6.84
CA GLY A 211 -2.03 -2.66 7.96
C GLY A 211 -1.24 -2.99 9.22
N LEU A 212 -0.22 -3.85 9.13
CA LEU A 212 0.71 -4.20 10.20
C LEU A 212 1.58 -3.01 10.63
N PRO A 213 2.20 -3.08 11.82
CA PRO A 213 3.30 -2.17 12.18
C PRO A 213 4.40 -2.27 11.13
N VAL A 214 5.17 -1.20 10.92
CA VAL A 214 6.12 -1.09 9.80
C VAL A 214 7.02 -2.32 9.68
N LYS A 215 7.14 -2.83 8.45
CA LYS A 215 8.01 -3.94 8.06
C LYS A 215 9.00 -3.46 7.01
N LEU A 216 10.16 -4.09 7.00
CA LEU A 216 11.10 -4.06 5.89
C LEU A 216 11.06 -5.41 5.21
N ALA A 217 11.03 -5.42 3.89
CA ALA A 217 11.31 -6.60 3.07
C ALA A 217 12.44 -6.24 2.09
N ASP A 218 13.47 -7.07 2.00
CA ASP A 218 14.63 -6.87 1.13
C ASP A 218 14.80 -8.04 0.14
N ASP A 219 16.02 -8.28 -0.34
CA ASP A 219 16.36 -9.33 -1.33
C ASP A 219 15.54 -9.33 -2.64
N SER A 220 14.95 -8.19 -2.99
CA SER A 220 14.22 -8.02 -4.25
C SER A 220 15.10 -7.34 -5.30
N LYS A 221 14.67 -7.40 -6.56
CA LYS A 221 15.29 -6.82 -7.74
C LYS A 221 14.24 -6.32 -8.72
N VAL A 222 14.65 -5.40 -9.58
CA VAL A 222 13.83 -4.98 -10.72
C VAL A 222 13.74 -6.12 -11.74
N ARG A 223 12.52 -6.49 -12.15
CA ARG A 223 12.27 -7.48 -13.21
C ARG A 223 12.17 -6.85 -14.59
N ASP A 224 11.48 -5.72 -14.69
CA ASP A 224 11.24 -5.00 -15.96
C ASP A 224 11.08 -3.49 -15.70
N THR A 225 11.59 -2.67 -16.61
CA THR A 225 11.52 -1.20 -16.58
C THR A 225 10.85 -0.59 -17.81
N GLU A 226 10.42 -1.41 -18.78
CA GLU A 226 9.93 -0.94 -20.08
C GLU A 226 8.51 -0.34 -20.01
N GLN A 227 7.78 -0.62 -18.93
CA GLN A 227 6.42 -0.13 -18.72
C GLN A 227 6.37 1.41 -18.61
N ASP A 228 5.30 2.01 -19.16
CA ASP A 228 5.10 3.45 -19.11
C ASP A 228 4.67 3.91 -17.70
N GLY A 229 5.48 4.77 -17.09
CA GLY A 229 5.24 5.33 -15.75
C GLY A 229 5.48 4.41 -14.55
N TYR A 230 5.68 3.10 -14.73
CA TYR A 230 5.99 2.17 -13.65
C TYR A 230 7.09 1.15 -14.05
N PHE A 231 7.53 0.35 -13.10
CA PHE A 231 8.44 -0.78 -13.30
C PHE A 231 7.94 -1.98 -12.49
N ILE A 232 8.39 -3.18 -12.84
CA ILE A 232 8.00 -4.44 -12.19
C ILE A 232 9.16 -4.93 -11.30
N ALA A 233 8.85 -5.41 -10.11
CA ALA A 233 9.80 -6.01 -9.16
C ALA A 233 9.23 -7.27 -8.48
N ASP A 234 10.06 -8.02 -7.77
CA ASP A 234 9.70 -9.20 -6.96
C ASP A 234 9.73 -8.86 -5.45
N LEU A 235 8.86 -7.94 -5.04
CA LEU A 235 8.81 -7.44 -3.67
C LEU A 235 7.84 -8.26 -2.81
N ASP A 236 8.32 -8.76 -1.66
CA ASP A 236 7.49 -9.41 -0.63
C ASP A 236 6.52 -8.41 0.02
N THR A 237 5.37 -8.22 -0.62
CA THR A 237 4.43 -7.17 -0.27
C THR A 237 3.03 -7.74 -0.18
N PHE A 238 2.11 -6.94 0.36
CA PHE A 238 0.71 -7.31 0.61
C PHE A 238 -0.15 -6.08 0.36
N GLY A 239 -1.47 -6.24 0.17
CA GLY A 239 -2.42 -5.15 0.29
C GLY A 239 -2.12 -4.29 1.53
N GLY A 240 -2.23 -2.96 1.46
CA GLY A 240 -1.79 -2.06 2.53
C GLY A 240 -0.31 -1.61 2.47
N ASN A 241 0.59 -2.37 1.80
CA ASN A 241 1.87 -1.79 1.38
C ASN A 241 1.70 -0.73 0.30
N SER A 242 0.53 -0.62 -0.33
CA SER A 242 0.28 0.42 -1.32
C SER A 242 0.67 1.81 -0.82
N GLY A 243 1.45 2.52 -1.64
CA GLY A 243 2.05 3.81 -1.29
C GLY A 243 3.40 3.74 -0.59
N SER A 244 3.90 2.55 -0.27
CA SER A 244 5.22 2.37 0.34
C SER A 244 6.34 2.83 -0.60
N PRO A 245 7.39 3.49 -0.09
CA PRO A 245 8.59 3.75 -0.85
C PRO A 245 9.34 2.44 -1.14
N VAL A 246 9.69 2.26 -2.41
CA VAL A 246 10.62 1.21 -2.86
C VAL A 246 11.98 1.84 -3.07
N PHE A 247 12.99 1.32 -2.37
CA PHE A 247 14.33 1.89 -2.34
C PHE A 247 15.32 1.04 -3.11
N ASN A 248 16.29 1.71 -3.73
CA ASN A 248 17.49 1.07 -4.26
C ASN A 248 18.40 0.62 -3.11
N ALA A 249 18.72 -0.67 -3.05
CA ALA A 249 19.52 -1.25 -1.97
C ALA A 249 20.96 -0.70 -1.92
N SER A 250 21.50 -0.23 -3.05
CA SER A 250 22.85 0.31 -3.13
C SER A 250 22.94 1.79 -2.73
N THR A 251 21.89 2.58 -2.99
CA THR A 251 21.93 4.04 -2.80
C THR A 251 21.04 4.54 -1.66
N ASN A 252 20.09 3.72 -1.19
CA ASN A 252 19.00 4.08 -0.27
C ASN A 252 18.15 5.26 -0.77
N LEU A 253 18.14 5.53 -2.08
CA LEU A 253 17.22 6.47 -2.71
C LEU A 253 15.93 5.74 -3.08
N ILE A 254 14.79 6.41 -2.98
CA ILE A 254 13.52 5.89 -3.46
C ILE A 254 13.57 5.82 -4.99
N GLU A 255 13.25 4.68 -5.57
CA GLU A 255 13.09 4.47 -7.02
C GLU A 255 11.63 4.58 -7.45
N GLY A 256 10.69 4.31 -6.53
CA GLY A 256 9.28 4.41 -6.83
C GLY A 256 8.34 4.16 -5.67
N ILE A 257 7.06 4.11 -6.01
CA ILE A 257 5.92 3.94 -5.10
C ILE A 257 5.27 2.61 -5.43
N LEU A 258 5.23 1.69 -4.46
CA LEU A 258 4.58 0.40 -4.68
C LEU A 258 3.07 0.60 -4.80
N VAL A 259 2.46 0.15 -5.91
CA VAL A 259 1.05 0.44 -6.21
C VAL A 259 0.18 -0.77 -6.45
N ARG A 260 0.70 -1.85 -7.05
CA ARG A 260 -0.12 -3.03 -7.37
C ARG A 260 0.72 -4.30 -7.30
N GLY A 261 0.06 -5.45 -7.13
CA GLY A 261 0.70 -6.76 -7.16
C GLY A 261 -0.26 -7.84 -7.59
N ASP A 262 -0.14 -9.02 -6.98
CA ASP A 262 -0.89 -10.24 -7.27
C ASP A 262 -1.31 -10.97 -5.95
N THR A 263 -2.24 -11.92 -5.97
CA THR A 263 -2.90 -12.59 -4.83
C THR A 263 -2.15 -12.62 -3.46
N ASP A 264 -2.72 -12.04 -2.38
CA ASP A 264 -2.10 -11.94 -1.05
C ASP A 264 -2.12 -13.28 -0.30
N PHE A 265 -3.28 -13.94 -0.33
CA PHE A 265 -3.61 -15.06 0.55
C PHE A 265 -4.40 -16.13 -0.20
N GLU A 266 -4.27 -17.36 0.28
CA GLU A 266 -5.09 -18.49 -0.17
C GLU A 266 -5.63 -19.30 1.00
N ARG A 267 -6.68 -20.09 0.73
CA ARG A 267 -7.28 -20.98 1.71
C ARG A 267 -6.54 -22.31 1.70
N SER A 268 -5.98 -22.67 2.86
CA SER A 268 -5.33 -23.97 3.03
C SER A 268 -6.37 -25.11 3.13
N PRO A 269 -5.99 -26.36 2.80
CA PRO A 269 -6.80 -27.54 3.05
C PRO A 269 -7.19 -27.73 4.53
N ALA A 270 -6.44 -27.13 5.46
CA ALA A 270 -6.72 -27.17 6.90
C ALA A 270 -7.86 -26.22 7.34
N GLY A 271 -8.43 -25.43 6.41
CA GLY A 271 -9.53 -24.51 6.73
C GLY A 271 -9.10 -23.20 7.40
N CYS A 272 -7.80 -22.88 7.36
CA CYS A 272 -7.24 -21.59 7.72
C CYS A 272 -6.60 -20.90 6.50
N THR A 273 -6.28 -19.63 6.62
CA THR A 273 -5.71 -18.80 5.56
C THR A 273 -4.18 -18.78 5.68
N VAL A 274 -3.48 -18.88 4.56
CA VAL A 274 -2.02 -18.76 4.47
C VAL A 274 -1.65 -17.68 3.47
N SER A 275 -0.50 -17.06 3.66
CA SER A 275 0.08 -16.15 2.66
C SER A 275 0.34 -16.91 1.37
N TYR A 276 -0.04 -16.31 0.24
CA TYR A 276 0.28 -16.86 -1.06
C TYR A 276 1.79 -16.75 -1.31
N ARG A 277 2.36 -17.80 -1.90
CA ARG A 277 3.80 -17.88 -2.18
C ARG A 277 4.03 -18.38 -3.59
N THR A 278 5.00 -17.77 -4.26
CA THR A 278 5.48 -18.23 -5.56
C THR A 278 7.00 -18.20 -5.61
N GLU A 279 7.60 -18.82 -6.62
CA GLU A 279 9.04 -18.77 -6.83
C GLU A 279 9.50 -17.34 -7.20
N GLN A 280 10.76 -17.01 -6.91
CA GLN A 280 11.29 -15.64 -7.00
C GLN A 280 11.08 -14.95 -8.35
N ASP A 281 11.06 -15.70 -9.45
CA ASP A 281 10.94 -15.16 -10.82
C ASP A 281 9.58 -15.49 -11.48
N GLU A 282 8.62 -16.03 -10.71
CA GLU A 282 7.28 -16.38 -11.18
C GLU A 282 6.25 -15.28 -10.87
N GLY A 283 5.04 -15.43 -11.42
CA GLY A 283 3.93 -14.48 -11.27
C GLY A 283 4.17 -13.15 -11.99
N ARG A 284 3.19 -12.23 -11.95
CA ARG A 284 3.30 -10.96 -12.69
C ARG A 284 4.34 -10.00 -12.07
N GLY A 285 4.61 -10.16 -10.77
CA GLY A 285 5.40 -9.22 -9.98
C GLY A 285 4.59 -8.06 -9.43
N GLU A 286 5.32 -7.12 -8.85
CA GLU A 286 4.80 -5.93 -8.18
C GLU A 286 5.04 -4.68 -9.02
N ASP A 287 3.98 -3.93 -9.31
CA ASP A 287 4.09 -2.66 -10.01
C ASP A 287 4.50 -1.55 -9.05
N VAL A 288 5.53 -0.82 -9.46
CA VAL A 288 6.09 0.31 -8.73
C VAL A 288 6.09 1.54 -9.64
N THR A 289 5.27 2.53 -9.32
CA THR A 289 5.27 3.81 -10.04
C THR A 289 6.62 4.48 -9.93
N LYS A 290 7.23 4.84 -11.07
CA LYS A 290 8.55 5.47 -11.14
C LYS A 290 8.54 6.83 -10.43
N VAL A 291 9.45 7.03 -9.48
CA VAL A 291 9.50 8.28 -8.69
C VAL A 291 9.84 9.52 -9.54
N SER A 292 10.44 9.31 -10.72
CA SER A 292 10.79 10.38 -11.65
C SER A 292 9.58 11.23 -12.06
N LEU A 293 8.38 10.64 -12.08
CA LEU A 293 7.12 11.35 -12.37
C LEU A 293 6.77 12.45 -11.35
N LEU A 294 7.30 12.35 -10.13
CA LEU A 294 7.10 13.34 -9.07
C LEU A 294 8.35 14.19 -8.80
N ALA A 295 9.44 13.96 -9.52
CA ALA A 295 10.74 14.57 -9.19
C ALA A 295 10.68 16.10 -9.20
N GLU A 296 9.98 16.72 -10.15
CA GLU A 296 9.89 18.18 -10.24
C GLU A 296 9.05 18.81 -9.11
N LEU A 297 8.11 18.06 -8.54
CA LEU A 297 7.21 18.51 -7.47
C LEU A 297 7.81 18.30 -6.07
N ILE A 298 8.74 17.35 -5.95
CA ILE A 298 9.45 17.06 -4.70
C ILE A 298 10.65 18.01 -4.57
N PRO A 299 10.85 18.69 -3.43
CA PRO A 299 12.01 19.55 -3.21
C PRO A 299 13.35 18.81 -3.40
N GLY A 300 14.30 19.47 -4.06
CA GLY A 300 15.70 19.04 -4.11
C GLY A 300 16.50 19.64 -2.95
N LYS A 301 17.69 19.13 -2.66
CA LYS A 301 18.59 19.63 -1.59
C LYS A 301 18.87 21.15 -1.62
N ASN A 302 18.58 21.85 -2.73
CA ASN A 302 18.83 23.29 -2.92
C ASN A 302 17.60 24.09 -3.43
N LYS A 303 16.39 23.55 -3.36
CA LYS A 303 15.17 24.30 -3.71
C LYS A 303 14.18 24.16 -2.55
N GLU A 304 14.21 25.10 -1.61
CA GLU A 304 12.97 25.43 -0.92
C GLU A 304 11.96 25.86 -1.98
N LEU A 305 10.75 25.32 -1.93
CA LEU A 305 9.64 25.85 -2.70
C LEU A 305 9.41 27.28 -2.19
N SER A 306 10.01 28.28 -2.84
CA SER A 306 9.63 29.67 -2.65
C SER A 306 8.13 29.74 -2.86
N ASN A 307 7.39 30.33 -1.92
CA ASN A 307 5.95 30.59 -2.00
C ASN A 307 5.54 31.08 -3.39
N THR A 308 5.20 30.16 -4.30
CA THR A 308 4.57 30.47 -5.56
C THR A 308 3.10 30.20 -5.38
N GLN A 309 2.39 31.32 -5.22
CA GLN A 309 1.06 31.65 -5.71
C GLN A 309 0.26 30.50 -6.28
N ASP A 310 -0.99 30.41 -5.79
CA ASP A 310 -2.09 29.64 -6.35
C ASP A 310 -2.02 29.62 -7.89
N LEU A 311 -1.52 28.50 -8.43
CA LEU A 311 -1.67 28.20 -9.83
C LEU A 311 -3.14 27.82 -10.02
N GLU A 312 -3.95 28.78 -10.46
CA GLU A 312 -5.26 28.50 -11.03
C GLU A 312 -5.08 27.47 -12.14
N MET A 313 -5.66 26.29 -11.92
CA MET A 313 -5.63 25.19 -12.87
C MET A 313 -6.57 25.54 -14.03
N ASP A 314 -6.02 25.66 -15.24
CA ASP A 314 -6.80 25.77 -16.46
C ASP A 314 -7.59 24.47 -16.69
N THR A 315 -8.91 24.55 -16.46
CA THR A 315 -9.85 23.44 -16.62
C THR A 315 -10.19 23.13 -18.08
N SER A 316 -9.56 23.78 -19.05
CA SER A 316 -9.91 23.67 -20.47
C SER A 316 -9.58 22.32 -21.13
N SER A 317 -8.85 21.42 -20.46
CA SER A 317 -8.42 20.13 -21.02
C SER A 317 -9.06 18.88 -20.38
N VAL A 318 -10.07 19.04 -19.52
CA VAL A 318 -10.86 17.88 -19.04
C VAL A 318 -11.76 17.40 -20.18
N GLN A 319 -11.26 16.45 -20.97
CA GLN A 319 -12.12 15.72 -21.90
C GLN A 319 -13.21 14.98 -21.12
N LYS A 320 -14.44 15.42 -21.36
CA LYS A 320 -15.67 14.69 -21.06
C LYS A 320 -15.69 13.40 -21.88
N GLU A 321 -15.40 12.28 -21.24
CA GLU A 321 -16.01 11.01 -21.60
C GLU A 321 -16.91 10.56 -20.44
N THR A 322 -18.13 11.10 -20.45
CA THR A 322 -19.26 10.52 -19.74
C THR A 322 -19.78 9.34 -20.56
N TYR A 323 -19.68 8.11 -20.05
CA TYR A 323 -20.68 7.06 -20.29
C TYR A 323 -20.66 6.00 -19.16
N SER A 324 -21.78 5.99 -18.42
CA SER A 324 -22.39 4.90 -17.66
C SER A 324 -21.50 3.85 -16.98
N PHE A 325 -21.29 3.99 -15.68
CA PHE A 325 -21.33 2.87 -14.72
C PHE A 325 -21.80 3.41 -13.36
N ILE A 326 -23.09 3.73 -13.29
CA ILE A 326 -23.82 3.78 -12.02
C ILE A 326 -24.15 2.32 -11.71
N GLU A 327 -23.84 1.89 -10.48
CA GLU A 327 -23.92 0.52 -9.94
C GLU A 327 -22.72 -0.40 -10.24
N ASN A 328 -21.64 -0.30 -9.44
CA ASN A 328 -21.12 -1.47 -8.70
C ASN A 328 -19.92 -1.23 -7.76
N SER A 329 -19.45 0.00 -7.54
CA SER A 329 -18.37 0.25 -6.59
C SER A 329 -18.93 0.59 -5.20
N ARG A 330 -19.52 -0.42 -4.53
CA ARG A 330 -19.54 -0.40 -3.07
C ARG A 330 -18.10 -0.61 -2.63
N GLY A 331 -17.52 0.39 -1.96
CA GLY A 331 -16.31 0.20 -1.17
C GLY A 331 -16.45 -1.05 -0.32
N ILE A 332 -15.34 -1.77 -0.16
CA ILE A 332 -15.23 -3.06 0.53
C ILE A 332 -16.25 -3.13 1.69
N ASP A 333 -17.32 -3.90 1.47
CA ASP A 333 -18.31 -4.14 2.51
C ASP A 333 -17.75 -5.19 3.46
N LEU A 334 -17.15 -4.72 4.55
CA LEU A 334 -16.66 -5.57 5.63
C LEU A 334 -17.79 -6.30 6.39
N ARG A 335 -19.07 -6.17 5.99
CA ARG A 335 -20.22 -6.91 6.53
C ARG A 335 -20.43 -8.30 5.91
N ALA A 336 -19.62 -8.72 4.94
CA ALA A 336 -19.70 -10.08 4.38
C ALA A 336 -19.25 -11.19 5.36
N PHE A 337 -18.79 -10.85 6.56
CA PHE A 337 -18.58 -11.79 7.66
C PHE A 337 -19.59 -11.56 8.79
N SER A 338 -20.87 -11.74 8.49
CA SER A 338 -21.89 -11.96 9.52
C SER A 338 -21.94 -13.45 9.82
N PHE A 339 -21.39 -13.83 10.97
CA PHE A 339 -21.59 -15.17 11.53
C PHE A 339 -22.92 -15.17 12.28
N ASP A 340 -23.97 -15.68 11.65
CA ASP A 340 -25.07 -16.28 12.41
C ASP A 340 -24.67 -17.72 12.78
N LYS A 341 -24.99 -18.05 14.04
CA LYS A 341 -24.64 -19.24 14.84
C LYS A 341 -24.50 -20.56 14.10
#